data_AF-A0A235H3H8-F1
#
_entry.id   AF-A0A235H3H8-F1
#
_cell.length_a   1.000
_cell.length_b   1.000
_cell.length_c   1.000
_cell.angle_alpha   90.00
_cell.angle_beta   90.00
_cell.angle_gamma   90.00
#
_symmetry.space_group_name_H-M   'P 1'
#
loop_
_entity.id
_entity.type
_entity.pdbx_description
1 polymer ?
#
loop_
_entity_poly.entity_id
_entity_poly.type
_entity_poly.pdbx_seq_one_letter_code
_entity_poly.pdbx_strand_id
1 'polypeptide(L)' 'MNIHEYQAKGLLKTYGVAVPRGGVAFSPEEAEAVARELGGPVWVVKSQIHAGGRGAGRFKDNPEGKG' A
#
# COMPACT_ATOMS: atom_id res chain seq x y z
N MET A 1 20.91 -3.17 1.75
CA MET A 1 19.89 -2.72 2.71
C MET A 1 18.70 -2.22 1.90
N ASN A 2 17.50 -2.72 2.16
CA ASN A 2 16.28 -2.32 1.45
C ASN A 2 15.38 -1.51 2.38
N ILE A 3 14.51 -0.67 1.81
CA ILE A 3 13.45 0.08 2.52
C ILE A 3 12.08 -0.28 1.93
N HIS A 4 11.01 -0.02 2.68
CA HIS A 4 9.64 -0.30 2.25
C HIS A 4 9.16 0.68 1.16
N GLU A 5 8.13 0.27 0.40
CA GLU A 5 7.53 1.08 -0.68
C GLU A 5 7.06 2.46 -0.16
N TYR A 6 6.42 2.52 1.01
CA TYR A 6 5.96 3.79 1.57
C TYR A 6 7.12 4.75 1.94
N GLN A 7 8.24 4.21 2.45
CA GLN A 7 9.43 4.99 2.79
C GLN A 7 10.08 5.57 1.53
N ALA A 8 10.24 4.75 0.50
CA ALA A 8 10.79 5.18 -0.78
C ALA A 8 9.92 6.28 -1.42
N LYS A 9 8.59 6.13 -1.41
CA LYS A 9 7.67 7.18 -1.90
C LYS A 9 7.77 8.47 -1.09
N GLY A 10 7.88 8.37 0.23
CA GLY A 10 8.09 9.51 1.11
C GLY A 10 9.36 10.28 0.74
N LEU A 11 10.49 9.57 0.59
CA LEU A 11 11.77 10.14 0.16
C LEU A 11 11.67 10.79 -1.23
N LEU A 12 11.10 10.11 -2.22
CA LEU A 12 10.94 10.67 -3.56
C LEU A 12 10.11 11.98 -3.55
N LYS A 13 9.05 12.02 -2.74
CA LYS A 13 8.22 13.22 -2.56
C LYS A 13 9.01 14.40 -1.98
N THR A 14 9.97 14.17 -1.06
CA THR A 14 10.80 15.27 -0.51
C THR A 14 11.71 15.91 -1.56
N TYR A 15 12.00 15.20 -2.66
CA TYR A 15 12.76 15.71 -3.79
C TYR A 15 11.88 16.19 -4.96
N GLY A 16 10.57 16.34 -4.76
CA GLY A 16 9.64 16.85 -5.78
C GLY A 16 9.29 15.84 -6.88
N VAL A 17 9.64 14.56 -6.72
CA VAL A 17 9.26 13.51 -7.68
C VAL A 17 7.77 13.18 -7.50
N ALA A 18 7.03 13.13 -8.61
CA ALA A 18 5.62 12.76 -8.60
C ALA A 18 5.45 11.29 -8.15
N VAL A 19 4.64 11.09 -7.11
CA VAL A 19 4.29 9.78 -6.57
C VAL A 19 2.78 9.69 -6.35
N PRO A 20 2.16 8.49 -6.46
CA PRO A 20 0.75 8.33 -6.15
C PRO A 20 0.42 8.76 -4.71
N ARG A 21 -0.72 9.42 -4.50
CA ARG A 21 -1.24 9.72 -3.16
C ARG A 21 -1.53 8.42 -2.40
N GLY A 22 -1.22 8.39 -1.12
CA GLY A 22 -1.42 7.22 -0.26
C GLY A 22 -1.01 7.50 1.17
N GLY A 23 -1.31 6.54 2.05
CA GLY A 23 -0.88 6.53 3.46
C GLY A 23 -0.43 5.13 3.88
N VAL A 24 0.33 5.05 4.97
CA VAL A 24 0.66 3.79 5.65
C VAL A 24 -0.35 3.58 6.77
N ALA A 25 -0.75 2.32 6.99
CA ALA A 25 -1.67 1.93 8.05
C ALA A 25 -1.14 0.68 8.73
N PHE A 26 -1.27 0.64 10.05
CA PHE A 26 -0.87 -0.47 10.91
C PHE A 26 -2.08 -1.23 11.48
N SER A 27 -3.28 -0.69 11.31
CA SER A 27 -4.54 -1.36 11.62
C SER A 27 -5.57 -1.23 10.49
N PRO A 28 -6.62 -2.08 10.47
CA PRO A 28 -7.73 -1.93 9.53
C PRO A 28 -8.43 -0.57 9.63
N GLU A 29 -8.59 -0.03 10.85
CA GLU A 29 -9.24 1.25 11.10
C GLU A 29 -8.43 2.42 10.51
N GLU A 30 -7.10 2.37 10.65
CA GLU A 30 -6.21 3.34 10.00
C GLU A 30 -6.28 3.23 8.48
N ALA A 31 -6.40 2.02 7.92
CA ALA A 31 -6.52 1.82 6.49
C ALA A 31 -7.84 2.41 5.96
N GLU A 32 -8.94 2.24 6.69
CA GLU A 32 -10.22 2.88 6.37
C GLU A 32 -10.13 4.40 6.43
N ALA A 33 -9.53 4.96 7.48
CA ALA A 33 -9.35 6.40 7.64
C ALA A 33 -8.55 7.00 6.46
N VAL A 34 -7.43 6.36 6.08
CA VAL A 34 -6.62 6.76 4.93
C VAL A 34 -7.44 6.68 3.63
N ALA A 35 -8.22 5.62 3.41
CA ALA A 35 -9.04 5.49 2.21
C ALA A 35 -10.09 6.62 2.11
N ARG A 36 -10.75 6.95 3.24
CA ARG A 36 -11.71 8.05 3.32
C ARG A 36 -11.07 9.41 2.99
N GLU A 37 -9.87 9.67 3.52
CA GLU A 37 -9.13 10.91 3.25
C GLU A 37 -8.72 11.03 1.76
N LEU A 38 -8.25 9.92 1.15
CA LEU A 38 -7.85 9.90 -0.25
C LEU A 38 -9.03 10.15 -1.20
N GLY A 39 -10.23 9.71 -0.79
CA GLY A 39 -11.44 9.73 -1.61
C GLY A 39 -11.32 8.91 -2.89
N GLY A 40 -12.29 9.08 -3.79
CA GLY A 40 -12.34 8.38 -5.07
C GLY A 40 -13.12 7.06 -5.04
N PRO A 41 -13.27 6.40 -6.19
CA PRO A 41 -14.11 5.20 -6.31
C PRO A 41 -13.36 3.88 -6.05
N VAL A 42 -12.02 3.91 -6.06
CA VAL A 42 -11.17 2.71 -5.99
C VAL A 42 -9.88 3.01 -5.22
N TRP A 43 -9.49 2.08 -4.36
CA TRP A 43 -8.23 2.11 -3.61
C TRP A 43 -7.44 0.82 -3.81
N VAL A 44 -6.11 0.91 -3.67
CA VAL A 44 -5.22 -0.25 -3.71
C VAL A 44 -4.56 -0.41 -2.36
N VAL A 45 -4.89 -1.50 -1.67
CA VAL A 45 -4.25 -1.89 -0.40
C VAL A 45 -3.05 -2.76 -0.73
N LYS A 46 -1.86 -2.42 -0.21
CA LYS A 46 -0.61 -3.14 -0.52
C LYS A 46 0.15 -3.51 0.74
N SER A 47 0.48 -4.79 0.89
CA SER A 47 1.38 -5.27 1.93
C SER A 47 2.75 -4.58 1.84
N GLN A 48 3.23 -4.09 2.98
CA GLN A 48 4.54 -3.46 3.11
C GLN A 48 5.58 -4.51 3.55
N ILE A 49 6.07 -5.28 2.59
CA ILE A 49 7.13 -6.27 2.79
C ILE A 49 8.27 -6.02 1.81
N HIS A 50 9.49 -6.49 2.14
CA HIS A 50 10.65 -6.36 1.24
C HIS A 50 10.62 -7.36 0.07
N ALA A 51 9.91 -8.47 0.21
CA ALA A 51 9.81 -9.46 -0.86
C ALA A 51 8.97 -8.93 -2.05
N GLY A 52 9.37 -9.32 -3.26
CA GLY A 52 8.59 -9.11 -4.48
C GLY A 52 7.39 -10.07 -4.57
N GLY A 53 6.65 -10.01 -5.68
CA GLY A 53 5.59 -10.98 -5.97
C GLY A 53 4.33 -10.87 -5.10
N ARG A 54 4.15 -9.75 -4.38
CA ARG A 54 3.05 -9.51 -3.43
C ARG A 54 1.66 -9.82 -4.02
N GLY A 55 1.41 -9.40 -5.26
CA GLY A 55 0.13 -9.61 -5.95
C GLY A 55 -0.11 -11.04 -6.51
N ALA A 56 0.86 -11.94 -6.33
CA ALA A 56 0.70 -13.36 -6.68
C ALA A 56 0.26 -14.20 -5.46
N GLY A 57 0.11 -13.58 -4.29
CA GLY A 57 -0.42 -14.22 -3.09
C GLY A 57 -1.89 -14.61 -3.23
N ARG A 58 -2.35 -15.49 -2.34
CA ARG A 58 -3.74 -15.93 -2.23
C ARG A 58 -4.23 -15.75 -0.81
N PHE A 59 -5.50 -15.36 -0.64
CA PHE A 59 -6.10 -15.31 0.69
C PHE A 59 -6.39 -16.73 1.17
N LYS A 60 -6.12 -17.00 2.44
CA LYS A 60 -6.34 -18.33 3.04
C LYS A 60 -7.80 -18.76 2.93
N ASP A 61 -8.72 -17.83 3.19
CA ASP A 61 -10.16 -18.06 3.20
C ASP A 61 -10.82 -17.76 1.83
N ASN A 62 -10.02 -17.33 0.84
CA ASN A 62 -10.46 -17.18 -0.55
C ASN A 62 -9.31 -17.51 -1.51
N PRO A 63 -9.04 -18.80 -1.77
CA PRO A 63 -7.94 -19.25 -2.60
C PRO A 63 -8.03 -18.82 -4.08
N GLU A 64 -9.23 -18.54 -4.57
CA GLU A 64 -9.46 -18.05 -5.94
C GLU A 64 -9.19 -16.54 -6.07
N GLY A 65 -9.37 -15.80 -4.97
CA GLY A 65 -9.02 -14.40 -4.86
C GLY A 65 -7.51 -14.16 -5.05
N LYS A 66 -7.17 -13.17 -5.86
CA LYS A 66 -5.78 -12.68 -5.95
C LYS A 66 -5.54 -11.71 -4.80
N GLY A 67 -4.45 -11.91 -4.06
CA GLY A 67 -3.95 -11.00 -3.03
C GLY A 67 -3.12 -9.87 -3.59
#